data_AF-A0A7J2I198-F1
#
_entry.id   AF-A0A7J2I198-F1
#
_cell.length_a   1.000
_cell.length_b   1.000
_cell.length_c   1.000
_cell.angle_alpha   90.00
_cell.angle_beta   90.00
_cell.angle_gamma   90.00
#
_symmetry.space_group_name_H-M   'P 1'
#
loop_
_entity.id
_entity.type
_entity.pdbx_description
1 polymer ?
#
loop_
_entity_poly.entity_id
_entity_poly.type
_entity_poly.pdbx_seq_one_letter_code
_entity_poly.pdbx_strand_id
1 'polypeptide(L)'
;CRIVDITKSKPGKHGSAKARIVAIGIFDGVKRSIVKPVDASAEVPIIEKRSGQVFAINPSSVQIMDLETYEYLDAPFPEDEELKAKLTSGVEIEYWRILGKLKIVRVK
;
A
#
# COMPACT_ATOMS: atom_id res chain seq x y z
N CYS A 1 5.12 -3.78 1.54
CA CYS A 1 6.07 -2.75 1.05
C CYS A 1 6.07 -2.75 -0.48
N ARG A 2 6.44 -1.64 -1.12
CA ARG A 2 6.76 -1.57 -2.55
C ARG A 2 8.27 -1.75 -2.74
N ILE A 3 8.69 -2.72 -3.54
CA ILE A 3 10.11 -2.90 -3.86
C ILE A 3 10.57 -1.73 -4.75
N VAL A 4 11.71 -1.13 -4.39
CA VAL A 4 12.30 0.00 -5.11
C VAL A 4 13.69 -0.31 -5.66
N ASP A 5 14.38 -1.31 -5.10
CA ASP A 5 15.66 -1.79 -5.64
C ASP A 5 15.85 -3.28 -5.35
N ILE A 6 16.51 -4.00 -6.27
CA ILE A 6 16.97 -5.37 -6.08
C ILE A 6 18.39 -5.49 -6.62
N THR A 7 19.35 -5.71 -5.73
CA THR A 7 20.74 -6.00 -6.08
C THR A 7 21.03 -7.48 -5.88
N LYS A 8 21.57 -8.16 -6.90
CA LYS A 8 21.96 -9.58 -6.84
C LYS A 8 23.46 -9.72 -6.69
N SER A 9 23.91 -10.71 -5.92
CA SER A 9 25.34 -11.02 -5.76
C SER A 9 25.55 -12.52 -5.59
N LYS A 10 26.73 -13.03 -5.95
CA LYS A 10 27.16 -14.40 -5.65
C LYS A 10 28.47 -14.35 -4.85
N PRO A 11 28.40 -14.27 -3.52
CA PRO A 11 29.60 -14.23 -2.69
C PRO A 11 30.24 -15.62 -2.65
N GLY A 12 31.29 -15.81 -3.44
CA GLY A 12 32.10 -17.02 -3.46
C GLY A 12 31.82 -17.98 -4.62
N LYS A 13 32.81 -18.82 -4.94
CA LYS A 13 32.78 -19.77 -6.07
C LYS A 13 31.63 -20.79 -5.95
N HIS A 14 31.37 -21.27 -4.73
CA HIS A 14 30.34 -22.27 -4.41
C HIS A 14 29.15 -21.71 -3.60
N GLY A 15 29.10 -20.39 -3.35
CA GLY A 15 28.02 -19.77 -2.57
C GLY A 15 26.70 -19.69 -3.35
N SER A 16 25.58 -19.69 -2.63
CA SER A 16 24.28 -19.39 -3.23
C SER A 16 24.17 -17.92 -3.59
N ALA A 17 23.51 -17.63 -4.71
CA ALA A 17 23.19 -16.27 -5.09
C ALA A 17 22.29 -15.63 -4.01
N LYS A 18 22.57 -14.38 -3.69
CA LYS A 18 21.81 -13.57 -2.73
C LYS A 18 21.14 -12.42 -3.45
N ALA A 19 19.93 -12.08 -3.03
CA ALA A 19 19.27 -10.83 -3.40
C ALA A 19 19.22 -9.92 -2.17
N ARG A 20 19.73 -8.70 -2.31
CA ARG A 20 19.42 -7.57 -1.44
C ARG A 20 18.21 -6.86 -2.04
N ILE A 21 17.11 -6.85 -1.31
CA ILE A 21 15.87 -6.16 -1.70
C ILE A 21 15.76 -4.91 -0.83
N VAL A 22 15.47 -3.77 -1.44
CA VAL A 22 15.13 -2.53 -0.76
C VAL A 22 13.69 -2.19 -1.11
N ALA A 23 12.88 -1.91 -0.10
CA ALA A 23 11.46 -1.64 -0.25
C ALA A 23 11.00 -0.50 0.65
N ILE A 24 9.93 0.19 0.27
CA ILE A 24 9.31 1.27 1.04
C ILE A 24 7.96 0.77 1.57
N GLY A 25 7.68 0.96 2.86
CA GLY A 25 6.39 0.59 3.44
C GLY A 25 5.25 1.36 2.78
N ILE A 26 4.14 0.66 2.49
CA ILE A 26 2.99 1.28 1.79
C ILE A 26 2.23 2.23 2.73
N PHE A 27 2.23 1.94 4.02
CA PHE A 27 1.46 2.70 5.02
C PHE A 27 2.30 3.71 5.79
N ASP A 28 3.58 3.43 6.05
CA ASP A 28 4.44 4.25 6.92
C ASP A 28 5.57 4.96 6.17
N GLY A 29 5.71 4.72 4.86
CA GLY A 29 6.81 5.27 4.06
C GLY A 29 8.21 4.79 4.47
N VAL A 30 8.35 3.90 5.44
CA VAL A 30 9.65 3.53 6.01
C VAL A 30 10.39 2.60 5.05
N LYS A 31 11.62 2.99 4.71
CA LYS A 31 12.55 2.19 3.90
C LYS A 31 13.06 0.99 4.71
N ARG A 32 12.96 -0.20 4.11
CA ARG A 32 13.40 -1.48 4.67
C ARG A 32 14.32 -2.18 3.68
N SER A 33 15.32 -2.90 4.18
CA SER A 33 16.20 -3.73 3.35
C SER A 33 16.36 -5.11 3.95
N ILE A 34 16.31 -6.12 3.09
CA ILE A 34 16.56 -7.52 3.45
C ILE A 34 17.57 -8.13 2.49
N VAL A 35 18.36 -9.08 2.99
CA VAL A 35 19.24 -9.92 2.15
C VAL A 35 18.86 -11.37 2.40
N LYS A 36 18.50 -12.09 1.33
CA LYS A 36 18.12 -13.51 1.40
C LYS A 36 18.74 -14.28 0.22
N PRO A 37 18.94 -15.61 0.35
CA PRO A 37 19.15 -16.48 -0.79
C PRO A 37 18.06 -16.29 -1.85
N VAL A 38 18.40 -16.39 -3.14
CA VAL A 38 17.42 -16.18 -4.23
C VAL A 38 16.35 -17.28 -4.32
N ASP A 39 16.59 -18.43 -3.69
CA ASP A 39 15.71 -19.58 -3.57
C ASP A 39 14.83 -19.53 -2.31
N ALA A 40 15.00 -18.51 -1.45
CA ALA A 40 14.14 -18.32 -0.29
C ALA A 40 12.79 -17.71 -0.70
N SER A 41 11.70 -18.26 -0.15
CA SER A 41 10.36 -17.68 -0.30
C SER A 41 10.20 -16.38 0.47
N ALA A 42 9.31 -15.52 -0.02
CA ALA A 42 8.87 -14.30 0.65
C ALA A 42 7.34 -14.19 0.58
N GLU A 43 6.73 -13.67 1.64
CA GLU A 43 5.31 -13.38 1.65
C GLU A 43 5.01 -12.16 0.77
N VAL A 44 4.03 -12.32 -0.12
CA VAL A 44 3.58 -11.25 -1.02
C VAL A 44 2.14 -10.89 -0.66
N PRO A 45 1.86 -9.68 -0.16
CA PRO A 45 0.50 -9.29 0.18
C PRO A 45 -0.33 -9.10 -1.09
N ILE A 46 -1.58 -9.56 -1.06
CA ILE A 46 -2.58 -9.22 -2.07
C ILE A 46 -3.02 -7.78 -1.87
N ILE A 47 -3.07 -7.02 -2.97
CA ILE A 47 -3.53 -5.63 -3.01
C ILE A 47 -4.79 -5.60 -3.86
N GLU A 48 -5.94 -5.43 -3.22
CA GLU A 48 -7.22 -5.21 -3.90
C GLU A 48 -7.37 -3.71 -4.16
N LYS A 49 -7.46 -3.32 -5.43
CA LYS A 49 -7.70 -1.92 -5.83
C LYS A 49 -9.17 -1.76 -6.16
N ARG A 50 -9.85 -0.87 -5.45
CA ARG A 50 -11.30 -0.71 -5.55
C ARG A 50 -11.65 0.76 -5.77
N SER A 51 -12.84 0.97 -6.33
CA SER A 51 -13.42 2.29 -6.47
C SER A 51 -14.41 2.52 -5.34
N GLY A 52 -14.32 3.69 -4.70
CA GLY A 52 -15.24 4.09 -3.65
C GLY A 52 -15.68 5.53 -3.82
N GLN A 53 -16.71 5.93 -3.09
CA GLN A 53 -17.10 7.32 -2.93
C GLN A 53 -16.89 7.73 -1.48
N VAL A 54 -16.37 8.94 -1.25
CA VAL A 54 -16.32 9.51 0.10
C VAL A 54 -17.75 9.76 0.56
N PHE A 55 -18.21 9.03 1.57
CA PHE A 55 -19.55 9.20 2.13
C PHE A 55 -19.56 10.29 3.20
N ALA A 56 -18.57 10.29 4.10
CA ALA A 56 -18.45 11.28 5.16
C ALA A 56 -16.99 11.50 5.56
N ILE A 57 -16.69 12.72 6.01
CA ILE A 57 -15.41 13.05 6.64
C ILE A 57 -15.65 13.18 8.15
N ASN A 58 -15.07 12.26 8.92
CA ASN A 58 -15.11 12.28 10.38
C ASN A 58 -13.87 13.00 10.94
N PRO A 59 -13.85 13.40 12.22
CA PRO A 59 -12.68 14.06 12.82
C PRO A 59 -11.37 13.27 12.71
N SER A 60 -11.44 11.93 12.68
CA SER A 60 -10.27 11.03 12.70
C SER A 60 -10.21 10.03 11.53
N SER A 61 -11.23 9.97 10.67
CA SER A 61 -11.31 9.00 9.57
C SER A 61 -12.10 9.55 8.38
N VAL A 62 -11.97 8.84 7.25
CA VAL A 62 -12.78 9.03 6.06
C VAL A 62 -13.67 7.81 5.91
N GLN A 63 -14.98 8.01 5.91
CA GLN A 63 -15.93 6.95 5.61
C GLN A 63 -16.09 6.84 4.09
N ILE A 64 -15.83 5.65 3.57
CA ILE A 64 -15.88 5.31 2.15
C ILE A 64 -17.06 4.38 1.92
N MET A 65 -17.85 4.63 0.89
CA MET A 65 -18.79 3.65 0.35
C MET A 65 -18.14 2.96 -0.85
N ASP A 66 -18.00 1.64 -0.81
CA ASP A 66 -17.52 0.89 -1.96
C ASP A 66 -18.54 0.92 -3.10
N LEU A 67 -18.12 1.18 -4.34
CA LEU A 67 -19.05 1.33 -5.48
C LEU A 67 -19.54 0.01 -6.07
N GLU A 68 -18.93 -1.12 -5.71
CA GLU A 68 -19.34 -2.45 -6.17
C GLU A 68 -20.21 -3.15 -5.13
N THR A 69 -19.81 -3.11 -3.85
CA THR A 69 -20.53 -3.80 -2.76
C THR A 69 -21.45 -2.90 -1.96
N TYR A 70 -21.38 -1.57 -2.12
CA TYR A 70 -22.11 -0.58 -1.32
C TYR A 70 -21.82 -0.66 0.20
N GLU A 71 -20.77 -1.36 0.59
CA GLU A 71 -20.34 -1.44 1.98
C GLU A 71 -19.68 -0.13 2.43
N TYR A 72 -19.97 0.27 3.68
CA TYR A 72 -19.30 1.40 4.32
C TYR A 72 -18.04 0.94 5.05
N LEU A 73 -16.94 1.64 4.81
CA LEU A 73 -15.61 1.32 5.31
C LEU A 73 -14.95 2.57 5.90
N ASP A 74 -14.32 2.43 7.06
CA ASP A 74 -13.51 3.50 7.66
C ASP A 74 -12.05 3.38 7.24
N ALA A 75 -11.53 4.44 6.62
CA ALA A 75 -10.13 4.56 6.27
C ALA A 75 -9.46 5.69 7.06
N PRO A 76 -8.17 5.55 7.42
CA PRO A 76 -7.39 6.67 7.93
C PRO A 76 -7.23 7.73 6.83
N PHE A 77 -6.99 8.97 7.25
CA PHE A 77 -6.60 10.02 6.31
C PHE A 77 -5.29 9.64 5.58
N PRO A 78 -5.16 9.99 4.29
CA PRO A 78 -3.89 9.84 3.59
C PRO A 78 -2.83 10.75 4.21
N GLU A 79 -1.58 10.28 4.26
CA GLU A 79 -0.41 11.08 4.72
C GLU A 79 -0.08 12.23 3.76
N ASP A 80 -0.49 12.11 2.49
CA ASP A 80 -0.34 13.14 1.49
C ASP A 80 -1.40 14.24 1.71
N GLU A 81 -0.94 15.41 2.16
CA GLU A 81 -1.81 16.56 2.46
C GLU A 81 -2.51 17.13 1.21
N GLU A 82 -1.91 17.01 0.00
CA GLU A 82 -2.58 17.44 -1.24
C GLU A 82 -3.75 16.51 -1.58
N LEU A 83 -3.56 15.20 -1.38
CA LEU A 83 -4.63 14.23 -1.56
C LEU A 83 -5.73 14.45 -0.52
N LYS A 84 -5.35 14.62 0.75
CA LYS A 84 -6.26 14.87 1.86
C LYS A 84 -7.12 16.12 1.64
N ALA A 85 -6.52 17.20 1.14
CA ALA A 85 -7.23 18.45 0.83
C ALA A 85 -8.30 18.28 -0.27
N LYS A 86 -8.18 17.28 -1.14
CA LYS A 86 -9.15 16.98 -2.20
C LYS A 86 -10.29 16.08 -1.73
N LEU A 87 -10.24 15.55 -0.49
CA LEU A 87 -11.28 14.67 0.03
C LEU A 87 -12.46 15.49 0.55
N THR A 88 -13.58 15.40 -0.16
CA THR A 88 -14.86 15.95 0.28
C THR A 88 -15.95 14.91 0.06
N SER A 89 -17.08 15.03 0.78
CA SER A 89 -18.23 14.14 0.57
C SER A 89 -18.65 14.12 -0.90
N GLY A 90 -18.94 12.94 -1.42
CA GLY A 90 -19.39 12.70 -2.79
C GLY A 90 -18.29 12.49 -3.82
N VAL A 91 -17.01 12.75 -3.52
CA VAL A 91 -15.93 12.53 -4.50
C VAL A 91 -15.64 11.04 -4.67
N GLU A 92 -15.41 10.62 -5.91
CA GLU A 92 -14.93 9.27 -6.19
C GLU A 92 -13.42 9.15 -5.95
N ILE A 93 -13.02 8.01 -5.39
CA ILE A 93 -11.65 7.70 -5.06
C ILE A 93 -11.27 6.29 -5.53
N GLU A 94 -9.99 6.09 -5.74
CA GLU A 94 -9.38 4.76 -5.72
C GLU A 94 -8.80 4.51 -4.34
N TYR A 95 -9.21 3.42 -3.70
CA TYR A 95 -8.65 2.96 -2.44
C TYR A 95 -8.12 1.54 -2.58
N TRP A 96 -7.09 1.20 -1.81
CA TRP A 96 -6.50 -0.12 -1.77
C TRP A 96 -6.82 -0.80 -0.45
N ARG A 97 -7.22 -2.07 -0.52
CA ARG A 97 -7.33 -2.97 0.63
C ARG A 97 -6.14 -3.92 0.62
N ILE A 98 -5.37 -3.89 1.70
CA ILE A 98 -4.12 -4.67 1.84
C ILE A 98 -4.10 -5.28 3.24
N LEU A 99 -4.26 -6.61 3.32
CA LEU A 99 -4.28 -7.35 4.60
C LEU A 99 -5.24 -6.73 5.63
N GLY A 100 -6.45 -6.37 5.20
CA GLY A 100 -7.47 -5.76 6.05
C GLY A 100 -7.28 -4.27 6.34
N LYS A 101 -6.19 -3.64 5.92
CA LYS A 101 -5.97 -2.19 6.04
C LYS A 101 -6.35 -1.46 4.77
N LEU A 102 -6.87 -0.25 4.90
CA LEU A 102 -7.29 0.60 3.80
C LEU A 102 -6.33 1.76 3.59
N LYS A 103 -6.09 2.10 2.32
CA LYS A 103 -5.33 3.28 1.92
C LYS A 103 -6.04 3.98 0.76
N ILE A 104 -6.39 5.25 0.94
CA ILE A 104 -6.85 6.11 -0.16
C ILE A 104 -5.64 6.50 -1.00
N VAL A 105 -5.71 6.29 -2.32
CA VAL A 105 -4.56 6.45 -3.22
C VAL A 105 -4.69 7.65 -4.14
N ARG A 106 -5.91 7.91 -4.63
CA ARG A 106 -6.19 9.09 -5.46
C ARG A 106 -7.68 9.41 -5.47
N VAL A 107 -7.99 10.68 -5.71
CA VAL A 107 -9.31 11.13 -6.19
C VAL A 107 -9.36 10.90 -7.70
N LYS A 108 -10.51 10.46 -8.22
CA LYS A 108 -10.73 10.27 -9.65
C LYS A 108 -11.09 11.58 -10.36
#